data_AF-A0A6B3HXR3-F1
#
_entry.id   AF-A0A6B3HXR3-F1
#
_cell.length_a   1.000
_cell.length_b   1.000
_cell.length_c   1.000
_cell.angle_alpha   90.00
_cell.angle_beta   90.00
_cell.angle_gamma   90.00
#
_symmetry.space_group_name_H-M   'P 1'
#
loop_
_entity.id
_entity.type
_entity.pdbx_description
1 polymer ?
#
loop_
_entity_poly.entity_id
_entity_poly.type
_entity_poly.pdbx_seq_one_letter_code
_entity_poly.pdbx_strand_id
1 'polypeptide(L)'
;LPVVVKPRDASSAAGLAYCDTRTEVEQAIAGILAGGRDSALVEEYVQGPEFGVFAARTAGATRVLWVVEGEVGPPPTFVKVGGHFPARLGEEDRRELDRLADLAL
;
A
#
# COMPACT_ATOMS: atom_id res chain seq x y z
N LEU A 1 10.83 4.80 -12.52
CA LEU A 1 9.59 5.50 -12.95
C LEU A 1 8.77 4.48 -13.70
N PRO A 2 7.45 4.40 -13.45
CA PRO A 2 6.72 5.19 -12.45
C PRO A 2 7.14 4.86 -11.02
N VAL A 3 6.90 5.79 -10.09
CA VAL A 3 7.13 5.62 -8.64
C VAL A 3 5.96 6.20 -7.86
N VAL A 4 5.85 5.80 -6.60
CA VAL A 4 5.01 6.50 -5.61
C VAL A 4 5.89 7.22 -4.60
N VAL A 5 5.54 8.47 -4.29
CA VAL A 5 6.18 9.28 -3.27
C VAL A 5 5.20 9.48 -2.11
N LYS A 6 5.63 9.23 -0.87
CA LYS A 6 4.78 9.39 0.33
C LYS A 6 5.56 9.76 1.59
N PRO A 7 4.93 10.37 2.60
CA PRO A 7 5.50 10.45 3.94
C PRO A 7 5.77 9.07 4.53
N ARG A 8 6.80 8.96 5.37
CA ARG A 8 7.12 7.71 6.09
C ARG A 8 6.14 7.38 7.22
N ASP A 9 5.44 8.37 7.73
CA ASP A 9 4.67 8.32 8.97
C ASP A 9 3.18 8.62 8.78
N ALA A 10 2.73 8.75 7.52
CA ALA A 10 1.34 9.00 7.19
C ALA A 10 0.56 7.70 6.97
N SER A 11 -0.76 7.82 7.10
CA SER A 11 -1.74 6.77 6.80
C SER A 11 -2.81 7.30 5.84
N SER A 12 -3.70 6.41 5.37
CA SER A 12 -4.86 6.77 4.55
C SER A 12 -4.53 7.55 3.27
N ALA A 13 -3.40 7.22 2.63
CA ALA A 13 -2.87 7.89 1.44
C ALA A 13 -2.59 9.40 1.60
N ALA A 14 -2.50 9.91 2.83
CA ALA A 14 -2.20 11.32 3.06
C ALA A 14 -0.78 11.68 2.55
N GLY A 15 -0.72 12.57 1.57
CA GLY A 15 0.54 12.98 0.93
C GLY A 15 1.13 11.95 -0.04
N LEU A 16 0.38 10.90 -0.42
CA LEU A 16 0.77 9.97 -1.47
C LEU A 16 0.63 10.63 -2.84
N ALA A 17 1.63 10.45 -3.70
CA ALA A 17 1.62 10.90 -5.08
C ALA A 17 2.21 9.83 -6.00
N TYR A 18 1.46 9.43 -7.03
CA TYR A 18 2.00 8.78 -8.22
C TYR A 18 2.82 9.79 -9.03
N CYS A 19 4.02 9.40 -9.45
CA CYS A 19 4.90 10.22 -10.27
C CYS A 19 5.45 9.42 -11.45
N ASP A 20 5.24 9.95 -12.65
CA ASP A 20 5.74 9.37 -13.90
C ASP A 20 6.97 10.11 -14.44
N THR A 21 7.25 11.29 -13.90
CA THR A 21 8.40 12.11 -14.26
C THR A 21 9.28 12.45 -13.05
N ARG A 22 10.55 12.76 -13.31
CA ARG A 22 11.48 13.27 -12.29
C ARG A 22 10.96 14.56 -11.63
N THR A 23 10.39 15.46 -12.41
CA THR A 23 9.87 16.74 -11.91
C THR A 23 8.73 16.53 -10.92
N GLU A 24 7.80 15.61 -11.19
CA GLU A 24 6.73 15.26 -10.26
C GLU A 24 7.28 14.67 -8.96
N VAL A 25 8.31 13.83 -9.03
CA VAL A 25 8.99 13.28 -7.84
C VAL A 25 9.58 14.41 -6.99
N GLU A 26 10.31 15.33 -7.61
CA GLU A 26 10.94 16.47 -6.93
C GLU A 26 9.89 17.38 -6.27
N GLN A 27 8.76 17.62 -6.94
CA GLN A 27 7.64 18.39 -6.40
C GLN A 27 6.95 17.69 -5.23
N ALA A 28 6.70 16.38 -5.33
CA ALA A 28 6.07 15.62 -4.26
C ALA A 28 6.95 15.58 -3.00
N ILE A 29 8.27 15.37 -3.16
CA ILE A 29 9.23 15.43 -2.05
C ILE A 29 9.22 16.82 -1.41
N ALA A 30 9.32 17.89 -2.21
CA ALA A 30 9.32 19.26 -1.69
C ALA A 30 8.04 19.58 -0.90
N GLY A 31 6.87 19.12 -1.38
CA GLY A 31 5.60 19.29 -0.66
C GLY A 31 5.57 18.59 0.70
N ILE A 32 6.09 17.37 0.78
CA ILE A 32 6.19 16.61 2.05
C ILE A 32 7.11 17.33 3.04
N LEU A 33 8.27 17.81 2.59
CA LEU A 33 9.24 18.51 3.43
C LEU A 33 8.72 19.87 3.91
N ALA A 34 8.07 20.63 3.02
CA ALA A 34 7.42 21.89 3.38
C ALA A 34 6.28 21.71 4.39
N GLY A 35 5.67 20.52 4.41
CA GLY A 35 4.68 20.11 5.42
C GLY A 35 5.27 19.76 6.79
N GLY A 36 6.56 19.98 7.03
CA GLY A 36 7.22 19.81 8.32
C GLY A 36 7.75 18.41 8.60
N ARG A 37 7.83 17.53 7.59
CA ARG A 37 8.42 16.19 7.71
C ARG A 37 9.87 16.20 7.27
N ASP A 38 10.69 15.37 7.90
CA ASP A 38 12.13 15.34 7.63
C ASP A 38 12.52 14.51 6.40
N SER A 39 11.61 13.67 5.90
CA SER A 39 11.90 12.80 4.75
C SER A 39 10.64 12.36 4.00
N ALA A 40 10.85 11.95 2.74
CA ALA A 40 9.87 11.29 1.89
C ALA A 40 10.40 9.91 1.47
N LEU A 41 9.50 8.95 1.30
CA LEU A 41 9.81 7.64 0.75
C LEU A 41 9.46 7.64 -0.75
N VAL A 42 10.35 7.08 -1.56
CA VAL A 42 10.14 6.87 -3.00
C VAL A 42 10.23 5.37 -3.26
N GLU A 43 9.16 4.79 -3.79
CA GLU A 43 9.05 3.35 -4.06
C GLU A 43 8.63 3.10 -5.51
N GLU A 44 9.02 1.96 -6.04
CA GLU A 44 8.51 1.49 -7.33
C GLU A 44 6.97 1.39 -7.29
N TYR A 45 6.32 1.86 -8.34
CA TYR A 45 4.88 1.65 -8.48
C TYR A 45 4.60 0.20 -8.89
N VAL A 46 3.90 -0.54 -8.04
CA VAL A 46 3.49 -1.92 -8.31
C VAL A 46 2.08 -1.90 -8.90
N GLN A 47 1.93 -2.47 -10.09
CA GLN A 47 0.64 -2.64 -10.75
C GLN A 47 0.01 -3.99 -10.40
N GLY A 48 -1.25 -3.98 -9.97
CA GLY A 48 -1.99 -5.21 -9.68
C GLY A 48 -3.14 -4.96 -8.70
N PRO A 49 -3.88 -6.03 -8.33
CA PRO A 49 -4.86 -5.94 -7.27
C PRO A 49 -4.21 -5.64 -5.91
N GLU A 50 -4.91 -4.88 -5.07
CA GLU A 50 -4.48 -4.58 -3.70
C GLU A 50 -5.31 -5.40 -2.71
N PHE A 51 -4.65 -6.02 -1.72
CA PHE A 51 -5.33 -6.78 -0.67
C PHE A 51 -4.98 -6.26 0.72
N GLY A 52 -6.01 -6.00 1.52
CA GLY A 52 -5.88 -5.78 2.96
C GLY A 52 -5.95 -7.12 3.71
N VAL A 53 -4.90 -7.44 4.47
CA VAL A 53 -4.82 -8.67 5.27
C VAL A 53 -4.88 -8.33 6.74
N PHE A 54 -5.89 -8.86 7.42
CA PHE A 54 -6.04 -8.76 8.87
C PHE A 54 -5.62 -10.09 9.48
N ALA A 55 -4.60 -10.06 10.33
CA ALA A 55 -4.03 -11.25 10.93
C ALA A 55 -3.79 -11.04 12.43
N ALA A 56 -3.75 -12.13 13.17
CA ALA A 56 -3.29 -12.17 14.55
C ALA A 56 -2.04 -13.03 14.63
N ARG A 57 -0.99 -12.53 15.31
CA ARG A 57 0.20 -13.30 15.61
C ARG A 57 0.25 -13.64 17.09
N THR A 58 0.27 -14.93 17.42
CA THR A 58 0.33 -15.42 18.81
C THR A 58 1.33 -16.58 18.90
N ALA A 59 2.18 -16.56 19.94
CA ALA A 59 3.21 -17.58 20.16
C ALA A 59 4.07 -17.89 18.90
N GLY A 60 4.40 -16.86 18.11
CA GLY A 60 5.21 -16.98 16.90
C GLY A 60 4.46 -17.41 15.63
N ALA A 61 3.20 -17.85 15.74
CA ALA A 61 2.40 -18.26 14.59
C ALA A 61 1.48 -17.13 14.11
N THR A 62 1.48 -16.85 12.81
CA THR A 62 0.57 -15.89 12.19
C THR A 62 -0.68 -16.60 11.67
N ARG A 63 -1.86 -16.07 12.03
CA ARG A 63 -3.15 -16.52 11.52
C ARG A 63 -3.84 -15.39 10.77
N VAL A 64 -4.03 -15.55 9.47
CA VAL A 64 -4.88 -14.66 8.67
C VAL A 64 -6.35 -14.86 9.06
N LEU A 65 -7.01 -13.78 9.45
CA LEU A 65 -8.42 -13.76 9.87
C LEU A 65 -9.31 -13.33 8.71
N TRP A 66 -8.97 -12.21 8.07
CA TRP A 66 -9.74 -11.63 6.97
C TRP A 66 -8.83 -11.16 5.85
N VAL A 67 -9.31 -11.33 4.63
CA VAL A 67 -8.69 -10.76 3.43
C VAL A 67 -9.76 -9.96 2.70
N VAL A 68 -9.42 -8.70 2.40
CA VAL A 68 -10.30 -7.75 1.71
C VAL A 68 -9.59 -7.34 0.42
N GLU A 69 -10.26 -7.50 -0.72
CA GLU A 69 -9.79 -6.94 -1.99
C GLU A 69 -10.14 -5.45 -2.02
N GLY A 70 -9.17 -4.59 -2.29
CA GLY A 70 -9.35 -3.13 -2.25
C GLY A 70 -9.58 -2.52 -3.62
N GLU A 71 -10.50 -1.56 -3.68
CA GLU A 71 -10.73 -0.71 -4.86
C GLU A 71 -10.25 0.71 -4.58
N VAL A 72 -9.36 1.23 -5.42
CA VAL A 72 -8.77 2.56 -5.28
C VAL A 72 -9.18 3.47 -6.44
N GLY A 73 -9.29 4.76 -6.15
CA GLY A 73 -9.45 5.78 -7.16
C GLY A 73 -8.22 5.91 -8.07
N PRO A 74 -8.31 6.72 -9.13
CA PRO A 74 -7.20 6.94 -10.04
C PRO A 74 -6.01 7.65 -9.36
N PRO A 75 -4.83 7.66 -10.00
CA PRO A 75 -3.72 8.51 -9.59
C PRO A 75 -4.15 10.00 -9.53
N PRO A 76 -3.47 10.83 -8.72
CA PRO A 76 -2.20 10.53 -8.05
C PRO A 76 -2.31 9.95 -6.64
N THR A 77 -3.50 9.92 -6.04
CA THR A 77 -3.64 9.64 -4.59
C THR A 77 -4.16 8.26 -4.25
N PHE A 78 -4.75 7.51 -5.20
CA PHE A 78 -5.26 6.16 -4.98
C PHE A 78 -6.15 6.00 -3.73
N VAL A 79 -6.97 7.02 -3.45
CA VAL A 79 -7.87 6.99 -2.28
C VAL A 79 -8.74 5.75 -2.35
N LYS A 80 -8.90 5.04 -1.23
CA LYS A 80 -9.75 3.86 -1.15
C LYS A 80 -11.21 4.26 -1.37
N VAL A 81 -11.84 3.68 -2.38
CA VAL A 81 -13.24 3.96 -2.74
C VAL A 81 -14.17 2.78 -2.46
N GLY A 82 -13.62 1.58 -2.28
CA GLY A 82 -14.41 0.40 -2.02
C GLY A 82 -13.57 -0.85 -1.79
N GLY A 83 -14.24 -2.00 -1.80
CA GLY A 83 -13.60 -3.29 -1.71
C GLY A 83 -14.59 -4.44 -1.63
N HIS A 84 -14.07 -5.65 -1.81
CA HIS A 84 -14.84 -6.89 -1.72
C HIS A 84 -14.38 -7.71 -0.51
N PHE A 85 -15.35 -8.09 0.32
CA PHE A 85 -15.18 -9.03 1.41
C PHE A 85 -16.24 -10.14 1.33
N PRO A 86 -15.84 -11.43 1.38
CA PRO A 86 -14.45 -11.90 1.37
C PRO A 86 -13.75 -11.61 0.04
N ALA A 87 -12.42 -11.47 0.07
CA ALA A 87 -11.63 -11.30 -1.15
C ALA A 87 -11.84 -12.47 -2.13
N ARG A 88 -11.90 -12.16 -3.43
CA ARG A 88 -12.14 -13.13 -4.50
C ARG A 88 -10.81 -13.74 -4.95
N LEU A 89 -10.22 -14.56 -4.09
CA LEU A 89 -8.93 -15.22 -4.34
C LEU A 89 -9.11 -16.69 -4.69
N GLY A 90 -8.30 -17.18 -5.62
CA GLY A 90 -8.12 -18.61 -5.83
C GLY A 90 -7.39 -19.26 -4.66
N GLU A 91 -7.44 -20.59 -4.56
CA GLU A 91 -6.77 -21.32 -3.47
C GLU A 91 -5.24 -21.14 -3.49
N GLU A 92 -4.64 -21.01 -4.67
CA GLU A 92 -3.20 -20.79 -4.82
C GLU A 92 -2.78 -19.42 -4.29
N ASP A 93 -3.45 -18.35 -4.75
CA ASP A 93 -3.20 -16.99 -4.26
C ASP A 93 -3.44 -16.88 -2.76
N ARG A 94 -4.46 -17.57 -2.23
CA ARG A 94 -4.72 -17.58 -0.80
C ARG A 94 -3.58 -18.23 -0.02
N ARG A 95 -3.05 -19.37 -0.49
CA ARG A 95 -1.89 -20.03 0.15
C ARG A 95 -0.65 -19.15 0.12
N GLU A 96 -0.41 -18.48 -1.00
CA GLU A 96 0.73 -17.57 -1.14
C GLU A 96 0.60 -16.35 -0.22
N LEU A 97 -0.61 -15.78 -0.11
CA LEU A 97 -0.90 -14.69 0.82
C LEU A 97 -0.67 -15.11 2.27
N ASP A 98 -1.15 -16.29 2.67
CA ASP A 98 -0.95 -16.80 4.03
C ASP A 98 0.57 -16.99 4.33
N ARG A 99 1.36 -17.48 3.35
CA ARG A 99 2.83 -17.59 3.46
C ARG A 99 3.50 -16.23 3.61
N LEU A 100 3.12 -15.25 2.79
CA LEU A 100 3.67 -13.89 2.85
C LEU A 100 3.32 -13.19 4.16
N ALA A 101 2.11 -13.38 4.67
CA ALA A 101 1.68 -12.83 5.95
C ALA A 101 2.52 -13.37 7.13
N ASP A 102 2.88 -14.66 7.12
CA ASP A 102 3.73 -15.27 8.15
C ASP A 102 5.19 -14.79 8.11
N LEU A 103 5.68 -14.40 6.92
CA LEU A 103 7.01 -13.82 6.74
C LEU A 103 7.08 -12.34 7.15
N ALA A 104 6.01 -11.58 6.95
CA ALA A 104 5.99 -10.14 7.12
C ALA A 104 5.66 -9.68 8.56
N LEU A 105 4.83 -10.46 9.27
CA LEU A 105 4.46 -10.21 10.67
C LEU A 105 5.32 -11.04 11.60
#